data_AF-Q4QG34-F1
#
_entry.id   AF-Q4QG34-F1
#
_cell.length_a   1.000
_cell.length_b   1.000
_cell.length_c   1.000
_cell.angle_alpha   90.00
_cell.angle_beta   90.00
_cell.angle_gamma   90.00
#
_symmetry.space_group_name_H-M   'P 1'
#
loop_
_entity.id
_entity.type
_entity.pdbx_description
1 polymer ?
#
loop_
_entity_poly.entity_id
_entity_poly.type
_entity_poly.pdbx_seq_one_letter_code
_entity_poly.pdbx_strand_id
1 'polypeptide(L)'
;MLRITPSRYASKVTAGNAKNQAGSPRQKAKLFHVIPGTPVTPVEKLKEQRRRFGQDRYSRQPEYRPGRNVRMDPNTFTLYATTKGVMTIRTSRINPSYKWLDVEPDIQKVYRSRCMRAALQARGKASMMVAGNVHYRAELDHVTEPHWRERVMRVPKATERFQDPNYFTRGLVPSLRPLSRYSYE
;
A
#
# COMPACT_ATOMS: atom_id res chain seq x y z
N MET A 1 63.19 48.14 -38.72
CA MET A 1 63.12 48.32 -37.25
C MET A 1 61.70 48.04 -36.80
N LEU A 2 61.58 47.42 -35.61
CA LEU A 2 60.38 46.98 -34.87
C LEU A 2 59.73 45.64 -35.31
N ARG A 3 60.07 44.64 -34.48
CA ARG A 3 59.50 43.30 -34.35
C ARG A 3 58.05 43.38 -33.87
N ILE A 4 57.18 42.56 -34.44
CA ILE A 4 55.99 42.06 -33.74
C ILE A 4 55.86 40.57 -34.08
N THR A 5 56.34 39.70 -33.19
CA THR A 5 55.89 38.31 -33.10
C THR A 5 54.65 38.26 -32.21
N PRO A 6 53.48 37.84 -32.71
CA PRO A 6 52.37 37.46 -31.84
C PRO A 6 52.37 35.94 -31.63
N SER A 7 52.81 35.56 -30.43
CA SER A 7 52.18 34.54 -29.57
C SER A 7 51.61 33.27 -30.22
N ARG A 8 52.43 32.20 -30.24
CA ARG A 8 51.89 30.84 -30.13
C ARG A 8 51.49 30.60 -28.67
N TYR A 9 50.21 30.77 -28.33
CA TYR A 9 49.66 30.32 -27.05
C TYR A 9 48.47 29.38 -27.28
N ALA A 10 48.60 28.20 -26.69
CA ALA A 10 47.65 27.10 -26.77
C ALA A 10 46.30 27.45 -26.13
N SER A 11 45.21 26.92 -26.66
CA SER A 11 44.00 26.73 -25.84
C SER A 11 43.45 25.31 -26.01
N LYS A 12 43.59 24.57 -24.92
CA LYS A 12 42.93 23.33 -24.49
C LYS A 12 41.99 22.65 -25.51
N VAL A 13 42.43 21.49 -25.99
CA VAL A 13 41.50 20.38 -26.20
C VAL A 13 40.99 19.95 -24.82
N THR A 14 39.87 20.50 -24.39
CA THR A 14 39.04 19.87 -23.35
C THR A 14 37.74 19.44 -23.99
N ALA A 15 37.80 18.42 -24.85
CA ALA A 15 36.64 17.61 -25.16
C ALA A 15 36.37 16.69 -23.96
N GLY A 16 35.97 17.28 -22.83
CA GLY A 16 35.39 16.55 -21.72
C GLY A 16 34.00 16.11 -22.16
N ASN A 17 33.89 14.89 -22.68
CA ASN A 17 32.59 14.34 -23.04
C ASN A 17 31.81 14.09 -21.74
N ALA A 18 30.88 14.99 -21.41
CA ALA A 18 30.03 14.84 -20.24
C ALA A 18 29.06 13.66 -20.48
N LYS A 19 29.48 12.45 -20.11
CA LYS A 19 28.70 11.20 -20.18
C LYS A 19 27.38 11.19 -19.37
N ASN A 20 26.99 12.32 -18.78
CA ASN A 20 25.87 12.43 -17.85
C ASN A 20 24.68 13.24 -18.40
N GLN A 21 24.52 13.33 -19.73
CA GLN A 21 23.36 14.01 -20.35
C GLN A 21 22.10 13.13 -20.47
N ALA A 22 22.09 11.93 -19.88
CA ALA A 22 20.88 11.12 -19.81
C ALA A 22 19.96 11.64 -18.69
N GLY A 23 19.25 12.73 -18.96
CA GLY A 23 18.12 13.14 -18.12
C GLY A 23 17.01 12.09 -18.21
N SER A 24 16.57 11.55 -17.08
CA SER A 24 15.37 10.71 -17.09
C SER A 24 14.15 11.58 -17.45
N PRO A 25 13.20 11.09 -18.27
CA PRO A 25 11.97 11.82 -18.54
C PRO A 25 11.30 12.26 -17.22
N ARG A 26 10.82 13.51 -17.16
CA ARG A 26 10.12 14.01 -15.96
C ARG A 26 9.00 13.05 -15.59
N GLN A 27 9.15 12.40 -14.45
CA GLN A 27 8.18 11.41 -14.03
C GLN A 27 6.91 12.11 -13.53
N LYS A 28 5.75 11.84 -14.15
CA LYS A 28 4.45 12.42 -13.75
C LYS A 28 4.12 12.08 -12.29
N ALA A 29 3.75 13.05 -11.46
CA ALA A 29 3.35 12.80 -10.08
C ALA A 29 2.09 11.91 -10.03
N LYS A 30 2.15 10.80 -9.27
CA LYS A 30 1.03 9.87 -9.09
C LYS A 30 0.43 10.05 -7.70
N LEU A 31 -0.62 10.85 -7.61
CA LEU A 31 -1.21 11.31 -6.34
C LEU A 31 -2.51 10.56 -6.02
N PHE A 32 -3.01 10.80 -4.82
CA PHE A 32 -4.42 10.53 -4.55
C PHE A 32 -5.27 11.54 -5.30
N HIS A 33 -6.37 11.07 -5.90
CA HIS A 33 -7.34 11.95 -6.54
C HIS A 33 -8.46 12.35 -5.56
N VAL A 34 -8.55 11.66 -4.42
CA VAL A 34 -9.55 11.85 -3.38
C VAL A 34 -8.89 11.98 -2.01
N ILE A 35 -9.53 12.69 -1.09
CA ILE A 35 -9.02 12.85 0.27
C ILE A 35 -9.35 11.58 1.08
N PRO A 36 -8.36 10.91 1.70
CA PRO A 36 -8.64 9.79 2.59
C PRO A 36 -9.63 10.16 3.69
N GLY A 37 -10.66 9.35 3.86
CA GLY A 37 -11.73 9.58 4.82
C GLY A 37 -12.92 10.38 4.27
N THR A 38 -12.92 10.83 3.02
CA THR A 38 -14.12 11.44 2.41
C THR A 38 -14.96 10.43 1.64
N PRO A 39 -16.26 10.70 1.44
CA PRO A 39 -17.07 9.95 0.48
C PRO A 39 -16.51 10.07 -0.93
N VAL A 40 -16.60 8.98 -1.69
CA VAL A 40 -16.18 8.84 -3.08
C VAL A 40 -17.31 8.23 -3.91
N THR A 41 -17.31 8.54 -5.20
CA THR A 41 -18.27 7.99 -6.16
C THR A 41 -17.75 6.68 -6.79
N PRO A 42 -18.63 5.79 -7.27
CA PRO A 42 -18.20 4.61 -8.02
C PRO A 42 -17.40 5.03 -9.26
N VAL A 43 -16.43 4.21 -9.67
CA VAL A 43 -15.58 4.43 -10.86
C VAL A 43 -14.61 5.62 -10.72
N GLU A 44 -14.71 6.42 -9.67
CA GLU A 44 -13.74 7.46 -9.35
C GLU A 44 -12.36 6.87 -9.09
N LYS A 45 -11.32 7.51 -9.64
CA LYS A 45 -9.93 7.16 -9.35
C LYS A 45 -9.66 7.47 -7.88
N LEU A 46 -9.14 6.51 -7.14
CA LEU A 46 -8.70 6.71 -5.77
C LEU A 46 -7.23 7.10 -5.73
N LYS A 47 -6.38 6.24 -6.34
CA LYS A 47 -4.93 6.38 -6.29
C LYS A 47 -4.30 5.82 -7.56
N GLU A 48 -3.49 6.64 -8.22
CA GLU A 48 -2.57 6.18 -9.25
C GLU A 48 -1.25 5.72 -8.63
N GLN A 49 -0.70 4.61 -9.13
CA GLN A 49 0.52 4.00 -8.57
C GLN A 49 1.60 3.80 -9.61
N ARG A 50 2.86 3.85 -9.19
CA ARG A 50 3.99 3.45 -10.03
C ARG A 50 4.22 1.95 -9.89
N ARG A 51 4.48 1.31 -11.01
CA ARG A 51 4.99 -0.07 -11.00
C ARG A 51 6.36 -0.05 -10.30
N ARG A 52 6.54 -0.94 -9.33
CA ARG A 52 7.83 -1.15 -8.69
C ARG A 52 8.60 -2.19 -9.50
N PHE A 53 9.82 -1.86 -9.88
CA PHE A 53 10.74 -2.77 -10.53
C PHE A 53 11.82 -3.12 -9.51
N GLY A 54 11.75 -4.35 -8.99
CA GLY A 54 12.79 -4.89 -8.12
C GLY A 54 13.11 -6.32 -8.54
N GLN A 55 14.22 -6.86 -8.03
CA GLN A 55 14.64 -8.23 -8.36
C GLN A 55 13.65 -9.25 -7.78
N ASP A 56 13.17 -9.05 -6.55
CA ASP A 56 12.25 -9.96 -5.87
C ASP A 56 10.77 -9.73 -6.19
N ARG A 57 9.99 -10.81 -6.26
CA ARG A 57 8.53 -10.75 -6.50
C ARG A 57 7.79 -9.89 -5.48
N TYR A 58 8.22 -9.88 -4.21
CA TYR A 58 7.61 -9.06 -3.16
C TYR A 58 7.95 -7.58 -3.31
N SER A 59 9.18 -7.26 -3.73
CA SER A 59 9.61 -5.87 -3.99
C SER A 59 8.82 -5.21 -5.13
N ARG A 60 8.22 -6.02 -6.02
CA ARG A 60 7.36 -5.58 -7.13
C ARG A 60 5.91 -5.32 -6.72
N GLN A 61 5.52 -5.64 -5.49
CA GLN A 61 4.14 -5.46 -5.04
C GLN A 61 3.79 -3.96 -4.93
N PRO A 62 2.55 -3.57 -5.30
CA PRO A 62 2.12 -2.18 -5.19
C PRO A 62 2.05 -1.75 -3.72
N GLU A 63 2.20 -0.44 -3.49
CA GLU A 63 2.12 0.15 -2.16
C GLU A 63 0.70 0.05 -1.59
N TYR A 64 -0.28 0.36 -2.44
CA TYR A 64 -1.70 0.27 -2.12
C TYR A 64 -2.33 -0.87 -2.92
N ARG A 65 -2.99 -1.78 -2.21
CA ARG A 65 -3.72 -2.90 -2.78
C ARG A 65 -5.23 -2.64 -2.77
N PRO A 66 -5.98 -3.30 -3.67
CA PRO A 66 -7.44 -3.27 -3.60
C PRO A 66 -7.88 -3.95 -2.30
N GLY A 67 -8.62 -3.22 -1.48
CA GLY A 67 -9.32 -3.74 -0.32
C GLY A 67 -10.80 -3.98 -0.63
N ARG A 68 -11.65 -3.85 0.38
CA ARG A 68 -13.09 -4.01 0.24
C ARG A 68 -13.67 -2.91 -0.65
N ASN A 69 -14.50 -3.30 -1.62
CA ASN A 69 -15.17 -2.39 -2.55
C ASN A 69 -14.22 -1.48 -3.36
N VAL A 70 -13.04 -1.99 -3.67
CA VAL A 70 -12.04 -1.33 -4.51
C VAL A 70 -11.57 -2.31 -5.58
N ARG A 71 -11.49 -1.84 -6.83
CA ARG A 71 -10.88 -2.59 -7.93
C ARG A 71 -9.56 -1.95 -8.32
N MET A 72 -8.60 -2.77 -8.75
CA MET A 72 -7.32 -2.31 -9.28
C MET A 72 -7.25 -2.63 -10.77
N ASP A 73 -6.90 -1.64 -11.59
CA ASP A 73 -6.54 -1.91 -12.98
C ASP A 73 -5.15 -2.58 -13.01
N PRO A 74 -5.02 -3.82 -13.51
CA PRO A 74 -3.75 -4.56 -13.54
C PRO A 74 -2.70 -3.89 -14.42
N ASN A 75 -3.11 -3.09 -15.40
CA ASN A 75 -2.18 -2.43 -16.32
C ASN A 75 -1.60 -1.16 -15.67
N THR A 76 -2.45 -0.27 -15.18
CA THR A 76 -1.99 1.02 -14.63
C THR A 76 -1.68 1.00 -13.14
N PHE A 77 -2.07 -0.06 -12.42
CA PHE A 77 -2.11 -0.14 -10.94
C PHE A 77 -2.94 0.98 -10.30
N THR A 78 -3.88 1.55 -11.06
CA THR A 78 -4.80 2.58 -10.58
C THR A 78 -5.92 1.90 -9.79
N LEU A 79 -6.21 2.42 -8.60
CA LEU A 79 -7.30 1.96 -7.74
C LEU A 79 -8.55 2.78 -8.03
N TYR A 80 -9.69 2.09 -8.14
CA TYR A 80 -11.00 2.69 -8.37
C TYR A 80 -11.98 2.19 -7.32
N ALA A 81 -12.88 3.05 -6.86
CA ALA A 81 -14.00 2.61 -6.03
C ALA A 81 -14.99 1.78 -6.87
N THR A 82 -15.47 0.66 -6.31
CA THR A 82 -16.56 -0.11 -6.93
C THR A 82 -17.93 0.37 -6.47
N THR A 83 -18.03 0.92 -5.27
CA THR A 83 -19.27 1.43 -4.67
C THR A 83 -19.11 2.87 -4.22
N LYS A 84 -20.23 3.60 -4.10
CA LYS A 84 -20.27 4.90 -3.43
C LYS A 84 -20.06 4.66 -1.93
N GLY A 85 -19.16 5.40 -1.29
CA GLY A 85 -18.84 5.15 0.12
C GLY A 85 -17.69 5.98 0.63
N VAL A 86 -17.28 5.78 1.88
CA VAL A 86 -16.13 6.49 2.47
C VAL A 86 -14.85 5.69 2.28
N MET A 87 -13.84 6.28 1.65
CA MET A 87 -12.52 5.65 1.49
C MET A 87 -11.75 5.69 2.82
N THR A 88 -11.14 4.56 3.21
CA THR A 88 -10.23 4.46 4.35
C THR A 88 -8.96 3.70 3.96
N ILE A 89 -7.89 3.91 4.72
CA ILE A 89 -6.60 3.26 4.50
C ILE A 89 -6.38 2.25 5.62
N ARG A 90 -6.16 0.99 5.25
CA ARG A 90 -5.76 -0.06 6.17
C ARG A 90 -4.28 -0.38 5.97
N THR A 91 -3.50 -0.36 7.04
CA THR A 91 -2.09 -0.73 7.05
C THR A 91 -1.93 -2.20 7.41
N SER A 92 -1.00 -2.90 6.76
CA SER A 92 -0.65 -4.26 7.16
C SER A 92 -0.07 -4.27 8.56
N ARG A 93 -0.54 -5.24 9.35
CA ARG A 93 0.03 -5.54 10.67
C ARG A 93 1.44 -6.13 10.56
N ILE A 94 1.71 -6.89 9.50
CA ILE A 94 3.01 -7.53 9.26
C ILE A 94 4.07 -6.52 8.82
N ASN A 95 3.73 -5.64 7.85
CA ASN A 95 4.65 -4.63 7.35
C ASN A 95 3.91 -3.33 7.00
N PRO A 96 4.09 -2.23 7.79
CA PRO A 96 3.36 -0.97 7.62
C PRO A 96 3.51 -0.28 6.25
N SER A 97 4.53 -0.66 5.46
CA SER A 97 4.72 -0.12 4.10
C SER A 97 3.66 -0.61 3.10
N TYR A 98 3.04 -1.76 3.35
CA TYR A 98 1.94 -2.28 2.52
C TYR A 98 0.60 -1.85 3.09
N LYS A 99 -0.25 -1.30 2.23
CA LYS A 99 -1.54 -0.74 2.59
C LYS A 99 -2.63 -1.27 1.67
N TRP A 100 -3.87 -1.21 2.14
CA TRP A 100 -5.07 -1.45 1.35
C TRP A 100 -5.95 -0.20 1.38
N LEU A 101 -6.61 0.07 0.26
CA LEU A 101 -7.71 1.04 0.22
C LEU A 101 -9.02 0.27 0.34
N ASP A 102 -9.80 0.61 1.36
CA ASP A 102 -11.12 0.05 1.62
C ASP A 102 -12.17 1.15 1.44
N VAL A 103 -13.34 0.83 0.87
CA VAL A 103 -14.47 1.77 0.75
C VAL A 103 -15.66 1.23 1.53
N GLU A 104 -16.12 2.00 2.52
CA GLU A 104 -17.28 1.65 3.35
C GLU A 104 -18.56 2.22 2.73
N PRO A 105 -19.53 1.39 2.29
CA PRO A 105 -20.71 1.88 1.55
C PRO A 105 -21.64 2.74 2.40
N ASP A 106 -21.75 2.46 3.70
CA ASP A 106 -22.62 3.19 4.61
C ASP A 106 -21.95 4.49 5.09
N ILE A 107 -22.19 5.55 4.32
CA ILE A 107 -21.66 6.89 4.60
C ILE A 107 -22.21 7.44 5.92
N GLN A 108 -23.50 7.20 6.21
CA GLN A 108 -24.15 7.77 7.40
C GLN A 108 -23.63 7.15 8.69
N LYS A 109 -23.34 5.84 8.68
CA LYS A 109 -22.63 5.19 9.79
C LYS A 109 -21.32 5.90 10.09
N VAL A 110 -20.46 6.07 9.07
CA VAL A 110 -19.15 6.70 9.26
C VAL A 110 -19.28 8.15 9.71
N TYR A 111 -20.21 8.91 9.11
CA TYR A 111 -20.45 10.31 9.43
C TYR A 111 -20.89 10.49 10.89
N ARG A 112 -21.97 9.80 11.31
CA ARG A 112 -22.53 9.91 12.66
C ARG A 112 -21.54 9.45 13.72
N SER A 113 -20.82 8.34 13.48
CA SER A 113 -19.77 7.87 14.39
C SER A 113 -18.64 8.89 14.56
N ARG A 114 -18.22 9.58 13.48
CA ARG A 114 -17.20 10.63 13.57
C ARG A 114 -17.70 11.87 14.29
N CYS A 115 -18.90 12.36 13.99
CA CYS A 115 -19.50 13.51 14.66
C CYS A 115 -19.65 13.26 16.17
N MET A 116 -20.19 12.10 16.56
CA MET A 116 -20.32 11.72 17.96
C MET A 116 -18.95 11.60 18.64
N ARG A 117 -17.96 10.96 17.99
CA ARG A 117 -16.61 10.86 18.53
C ARG A 117 -15.97 12.24 18.77
N ALA A 118 -16.10 13.16 17.81
CA ALA A 118 -15.60 14.52 17.95
C ALA A 118 -16.30 15.27 19.11
N ALA A 119 -17.63 15.13 19.23
CA ALA A 119 -18.38 15.72 20.34
C ALA A 119 -17.98 15.16 21.70
N LEU A 120 -17.71 13.85 21.81
CA LEU A 120 -17.21 13.23 23.03
C LEU A 120 -15.79 13.69 23.36
N GLN A 121 -14.93 13.84 22.35
CA GLN A 121 -13.56 14.32 22.53
C GLN A 121 -13.52 15.77 23.01
N ALA A 122 -14.37 16.64 22.44
CA ALA A 122 -14.52 18.02 22.89
C ALA A 122 -14.99 18.14 24.34
N ARG A 123 -15.71 17.13 24.85
CA ARG A 123 -16.18 17.05 26.24
C ARG A 123 -15.20 16.32 27.17
N GLY A 124 -14.04 15.86 26.69
CA GLY A 124 -13.10 15.05 27.46
C GLY A 124 -13.61 13.65 27.84
N LYS A 125 -14.67 13.15 27.17
CA LYS A 125 -15.33 11.87 27.47
C LYS A 125 -14.97 10.75 26.48
N ALA A 126 -14.17 11.04 25.45
CA ALA A 126 -13.75 10.05 24.47
C ALA A 126 -12.49 9.30 24.93
N SER A 127 -12.51 7.97 24.87
CA SER A 127 -11.30 7.16 25.02
C SER A 127 -10.41 7.22 23.77
N MET A 128 -9.11 7.25 24.02
CA MET A 128 -8.06 7.15 22.99
C MET A 128 -7.66 5.70 22.68
N MET A 129 -8.15 4.73 23.46
CA MET A 129 -7.92 3.30 23.31
C MET A 129 -8.86 2.71 22.24
N VAL A 130 -8.71 3.15 20.99
CA VAL A 130 -9.53 2.68 19.87
C VAL A 130 -8.67 2.33 18.67
N ALA A 131 -9.14 1.40 17.83
CA ALA A 131 -8.46 0.99 16.60
C ALA A 131 -8.19 2.14 15.61
N GLY A 132 -8.96 3.23 15.70
CA GLY A 132 -8.75 4.44 14.91
C GLY A 132 -7.55 5.29 15.35
N ASN A 133 -7.00 5.07 16.54
CA ASN A 133 -5.80 5.75 17.00
C ASN A 133 -4.56 4.98 16.52
N VAL A 134 -3.79 5.59 15.61
CA VAL A 134 -2.62 4.98 14.98
C VAL A 134 -1.55 4.58 16.02
N HIS A 135 -1.41 5.38 17.08
CA HIS A 135 -0.40 5.12 18.13
C HIS A 135 -0.77 3.94 19.02
N TYR A 136 -2.07 3.69 19.22
CA TYR A 136 -2.57 2.61 20.08
C TYR A 136 -2.78 1.28 19.34
N ARG A 137 -2.87 1.33 18.01
CA ARG A 137 -3.24 0.15 17.20
C ARG A 137 -2.32 -1.05 17.41
N ALA A 138 -1.02 -0.84 17.56
CA ALA A 138 -0.07 -1.93 17.79
C ALA A 138 -0.29 -2.64 19.14
N GLU A 139 -0.61 -1.88 20.19
CA GLU A 139 -0.96 -2.43 21.51
C GLU A 139 -2.29 -3.18 21.45
N LEU A 140 -3.30 -2.61 20.77
CA LEU A 140 -4.58 -3.26 20.57
C LEU A 140 -4.45 -4.61 19.84
N ASP A 141 -3.64 -4.66 18.78
CA ASP A 141 -3.37 -5.90 18.04
C ASP A 141 -2.67 -6.95 18.92
N HIS A 142 -1.81 -6.54 19.86
CA HIS A 142 -1.14 -7.44 20.80
C HIS A 142 -2.08 -7.94 21.91
N VAL A 143 -2.95 -7.08 22.43
CA VAL A 143 -3.93 -7.46 23.46
C VAL A 143 -4.98 -8.42 22.88
N THR A 144 -5.42 -8.17 21.64
CA THR A 144 -6.45 -8.99 20.99
C THR A 144 -5.92 -10.33 20.51
N GLU A 145 -4.69 -10.38 19.99
CA GLU A 145 -4.08 -11.62 19.52
C GLU A 145 -2.59 -11.68 19.89
N PRO A 146 -2.23 -12.04 21.13
CA PRO A 146 -0.84 -11.96 21.63
C PRO A 146 0.18 -12.72 20.78
N HIS A 147 -0.22 -13.89 20.27
CA HIS A 147 0.64 -14.81 19.51
C HIS A 147 0.60 -14.59 17.99
N TRP A 148 0.09 -13.45 17.50
CA TRP A 148 -0.05 -13.22 16.06
C TRP A 148 1.28 -13.32 15.30
N ARG A 149 2.39 -12.89 15.92
CA ARG A 149 3.74 -12.99 15.33
C ARG A 149 4.17 -14.43 15.13
N GLU A 150 3.99 -15.27 16.15
CA GLU A 150 4.33 -16.70 16.09
C GLU A 150 3.51 -17.40 15.01
N ARG A 151 2.21 -17.09 14.92
CA ARG A 151 1.33 -17.63 13.88
C ARG A 151 1.77 -17.24 12.47
N VAL A 152 2.20 -15.99 12.26
CA VAL A 152 2.68 -15.51 10.95
C VAL A 152 4.03 -16.14 10.59
N MET A 153 4.92 -16.32 11.57
CA MET A 153 6.26 -16.88 11.36
C MET A 153 6.27 -18.41 11.24
N ARG A 154 5.23 -19.10 11.74
CA ARG A 154 5.12 -20.55 11.65
C ARG A 154 4.96 -20.99 10.19
N VAL A 155 5.93 -21.76 9.71
CA VAL A 155 5.88 -22.38 8.38
C VAL A 155 5.23 -23.76 8.50
N PRO A 156 4.06 -24.00 7.87
CA PRO A 156 3.39 -25.30 7.95
C PRO A 156 4.19 -26.37 7.20
N LYS A 157 4.14 -27.61 7.71
CA LYS A 157 4.76 -28.75 7.04
C LYS A 157 4.01 -29.09 5.74
N ALA A 158 4.67 -29.78 4.81
CA ALA A 158 4.06 -30.15 3.53
C ALA A 158 2.78 -30.99 3.70
N THR A 159 2.75 -31.88 4.70
CA THR A 159 1.60 -32.74 5.03
C THR A 159 0.39 -31.95 5.54
N GLU A 160 0.62 -30.87 6.28
CA GLU A 160 -0.45 -29.98 6.77
C GLU A 160 -0.99 -29.09 5.63
N ARG A 161 -0.10 -28.67 4.72
CA ARG A 161 -0.44 -27.80 3.58
C ARG A 161 -1.18 -28.54 2.47
N PHE A 162 -0.70 -29.73 2.12
CA PHE A 162 -1.30 -30.60 1.10
C PHE A 162 -2.03 -31.73 1.80
N GLN A 163 -3.18 -31.38 2.37
CA GLN A 163 -4.06 -32.37 3.00
C GLN A 163 -4.53 -33.40 1.97
N ASP A 164 -4.73 -34.63 2.42
CA ASP A 164 -5.23 -35.71 1.57
C ASP A 164 -6.56 -35.30 0.91
N PRO A 165 -6.67 -35.34 -0.44
CA PRO A 165 -7.91 -35.08 -1.15
C PRO A 165 -9.10 -35.91 -0.66
N ASN A 166 -8.86 -37.07 -0.06
CA ASN A 166 -9.90 -37.90 0.54
C ASN A 166 -10.70 -37.19 1.63
N TYR A 167 -10.09 -36.25 2.36
CA TYR A 167 -10.82 -35.47 3.37
C TYR A 167 -11.86 -34.54 2.73
N PHE A 168 -11.60 -34.03 1.54
CA PHE A 168 -12.54 -33.20 0.81
C PHE A 168 -13.64 -34.03 0.16
N THR A 169 -13.28 -35.13 -0.52
CA THR A 169 -14.25 -35.99 -1.20
C THR A 169 -15.22 -36.66 -0.22
N ARG A 170 -14.78 -36.96 1.00
CA ARG A 170 -15.64 -37.48 2.09
C ARG A 170 -16.39 -36.40 2.86
N GLY A 171 -16.22 -35.12 2.51
CA GLY A 171 -16.90 -34.00 3.18
C GLY A 171 -16.40 -33.67 4.59
N LEU A 172 -15.23 -34.17 4.98
CA LEU A 172 -14.61 -33.88 6.28
C LEU A 172 -14.03 -32.46 6.35
N VAL A 173 -13.64 -31.90 5.20
CA VAL A 173 -13.14 -30.52 5.06
C VAL A 173 -13.92 -29.81 3.95
N PRO A 174 -14.36 -28.56 4.14
CA PRO A 174 -15.20 -27.86 3.17
C PRO A 174 -14.46 -27.37 1.92
N SER A 175 -13.12 -27.27 1.95
CA SER A 175 -12.31 -26.90 0.78
C SER A 175 -10.84 -27.22 0.96
N LEU A 176 -10.14 -27.59 -0.12
CA LEU A 176 -8.68 -27.71 -0.17
C LEU A 176 -8.08 -26.44 -0.78
N ARG A 177 -7.19 -25.76 -0.04
CA ARG A 177 -6.57 -24.50 -0.48
C ARG A 177 -5.04 -24.53 -0.33
N PRO A 178 -4.34 -25.43 -1.04
CA PRO A 178 -2.89 -25.63 -0.87
C PRO A 178 -2.06 -24.38 -1.25
N LEU A 179 -2.60 -23.49 -2.09
CA LEU A 179 -1.95 -22.25 -2.51
C LEU A 179 -2.04 -21.13 -1.46
N SER A 180 -2.96 -21.22 -0.50
CA SER A 180 -3.17 -20.23 0.57
C SER A 180 -2.13 -20.40 1.70
N ARG A 181 -0.84 -20.37 1.34
CA ARG A 181 0.29 -20.56 2.28
C ARG A 181 0.78 -19.28 2.96
N TYR A 182 0.34 -18.12 2.49
CA TYR A 182 0.81 -16.82 2.93
C TYR A 182 -0.25 -16.15 3.82
N SER A 183 0.19 -15.57 4.93
CA SER A 183 -0.65 -14.69 5.74
C SER A 183 -0.57 -13.25 5.21
N TYR A 184 -1.72 -12.63 4.96
CA TYR A 184 -1.84 -11.23 4.56
C TYR A 184 -2.76 -10.52 5.55
N GLU A 185 -2.14 -9.83 6.51
CA GLU A 185 -2.83 -9.15 7.62
C GLU A 185 -2.27 -7.74 7.85
#